data_AF-A0A3N5FJC9-F1
#
_entry.id   AF-A0A3N5FJC9-F1
#
_cell.length_a   1.000
_cell.length_b   1.000
_cell.length_c   1.000
_cell.angle_alpha   90.00
_cell.angle_beta   90.00
_cell.angle_gamma   90.00
#
_symmetry.space_group_name_H-M   'P 1'
#
loop_
_entity.id
_entity.type
_entity.pdbx_description
1 polymer ?
#
loop_
_entity_poly.entity_id
_entity_poly.type
_entity_poly.pdbx_seq_one_letter_code
_entity_poly.pdbx_strand_id
1 'polypeptide(L)' 'MAPRGTGSHLRKRSKRGRSPSTRAGEYVHEEIHHAREGKHPVKNRKQAIAIGLSKARKAGINVPAKRRRSRKS' A
#
# COMPACT_ATOMS: atom_id res chain seq x y z
N MET A 1 -39.12 -2.68 -17.49
CA MET A 1 -38.32 -1.49 -17.93
C MET A 1 -37.42 -1.08 -16.76
N ALA A 2 -36.15 -0.74 -17.03
CA ALA A 2 -34.96 -0.58 -16.14
C ALA A 2 -35.09 0.52 -15.03
N PRO A 3 -34.17 0.67 -14.02
CA PRO A 3 -32.72 0.42 -14.13
C PRO A 3 -31.95 -0.24 -12.97
N ARG A 4 -30.75 -0.70 -13.38
CA ARG A 4 -29.64 -1.24 -12.60
C ARG A 4 -28.93 -0.11 -11.84
N GLY A 5 -28.57 -0.36 -10.57
CA GLY A 5 -27.67 0.49 -9.78
C GLY A 5 -26.95 -0.36 -8.73
N THR A 6 -25.88 -1.05 -9.12
CA THR A 6 -24.50 -0.70 -8.74
C THR A 6 -24.17 -0.87 -7.24
N GLY A 7 -23.89 -2.12 -6.86
CA GLY A 7 -22.61 -2.47 -6.26
C GLY A 7 -22.30 -2.00 -4.83
N SER A 8 -23.04 -2.47 -3.82
CA SER A 8 -22.53 -2.50 -2.44
C SER A 8 -21.68 -3.76 -2.24
N HIS A 9 -20.53 -3.78 -2.92
CA HIS A 9 -19.45 -4.75 -2.69
C HIS A 9 -18.82 -4.45 -1.32
N LEU A 10 -19.51 -4.76 -0.22
CA LEU A 10 -18.94 -4.85 1.14
C LEU A 10 -18.04 -6.11 1.25
N ARG A 11 -17.36 -6.44 0.17
CA ARG A 11 -16.43 -7.54 0.05
C ARG A 11 -15.05 -6.93 -0.13
N LYS A 12 -14.30 -7.00 0.96
CA LYS A 12 -12.86 -7.32 1.04
C LYS A 12 -12.18 -6.53 2.15
N ARG A 13 -12.69 -6.66 3.38
CA ARG A 13 -11.82 -6.64 4.57
C ARG A 13 -11.11 -7.99 4.71
N SER A 14 -10.60 -8.55 3.60
CA SER A 14 -9.51 -9.51 3.64
C SER A 14 -8.25 -8.68 3.94
N LYS A 15 -8.10 -8.30 5.21
CA LYS A 15 -6.81 -7.92 5.79
C LYS A 15 -5.97 -9.21 5.90
N ARG A 16 -5.72 -9.86 4.75
CA ARG A 16 -4.75 -10.95 4.65
C ARG A 16 -3.37 -10.32 4.91
N GLY A 17 -2.72 -10.80 5.96
CA GLY A 17 -1.34 -10.48 6.29
C GLY A 17 -1.14 -9.12 6.96
N ARG A 18 -1.75 -8.88 8.13
CA ARG A 18 -1.12 -7.99 9.10
C ARG A 18 0.10 -8.73 9.63
N SER A 19 1.26 -8.57 9.00
CA SER A 19 2.50 -8.72 9.78
C SER A 19 2.40 -7.72 10.94
N PRO A 20 2.64 -8.17 12.17
CA PRO A 20 2.52 -7.34 13.36
C PRO A 20 3.41 -6.10 13.21
N SER A 21 2.91 -5.00 13.76
CA SER A 21 3.46 -3.65 13.82
C SER A 21 4.99 -3.61 13.80
N THR A 22 5.57 -3.58 12.61
CA THR A 22 6.97 -3.24 12.41
C THR A 22 7.03 -1.75 12.10
N ARG A 23 8.04 -1.03 12.59
CA ARG A 23 8.20 0.40 12.34
C ARG A 23 8.03 0.76 10.86
N ALA A 24 8.56 -0.08 9.95
CA ALA A 24 8.37 0.11 8.50
C ALA A 24 6.93 -0.10 7.99
N GLY A 25 6.15 -0.93 8.67
CA GLY A 25 4.73 -1.18 8.37
C GLY A 25 3.82 -0.01 8.71
N GLU A 26 4.20 0.82 9.69
CA GLU A 26 3.47 2.05 10.06
C GLU A 26 3.52 3.07 8.91
N TYR A 27 4.72 3.36 8.39
CA TYR A 27 4.90 4.22 7.21
C TYR A 27 4.10 3.73 5.99
N VAL A 28 4.00 2.42 5.79
CA VAL A 28 3.20 1.85 4.70
C VAL A 28 1.71 2.02 4.96
N HIS A 29 1.25 1.88 6.20
CA HIS A 29 -0.16 2.04 6.55
C HIS A 29 -0.61 3.49 6.42
N GLU A 30 0.19 4.43 6.90
CA GLU A 30 -0.03 5.87 6.78
C GLU A 30 -0.11 6.29 5.31
N GLU A 31 0.82 5.82 4.48
CA GLU A 31 0.82 6.15 3.06
C GLU A 31 -0.39 5.55 2.32
N ILE A 32 -0.83 4.34 2.70
CA ILE A 32 -2.06 3.74 2.17
C ILE A 32 -3.29 4.56 2.63
N HIS A 33 -3.27 5.12 3.83
CA HIS A 33 -4.34 5.98 4.33
C HIS A 33 -4.43 7.26 3.51
N HIS A 34 -3.30 7.97 3.35
CA HIS A 34 -3.22 9.19 2.56
C HIS A 34 -3.60 8.97 1.09
N ALA A 35 -3.22 7.82 0.51
CA ALA A 35 -3.61 7.43 -0.84
C ALA A 35 -5.13 7.26 -1.00
N ARG A 36 -5.83 6.81 0.05
CA ARG A 36 -7.29 6.63 0.06
C ARG A 36 -8.03 7.92 0.33
N GLU A 37 -7.46 8.80 1.13
CA GLU A 37 -8.00 10.14 1.41
C GLU A 37 -7.75 11.14 0.27
N GLY A 38 -7.01 10.75 -0.77
CA GLY A 38 -6.68 11.63 -1.90
C GLY A 38 -5.59 12.67 -1.59
N LYS A 39 -4.88 12.53 -0.47
CA LYS A 39 -3.81 13.46 -0.04
C LYS A 39 -2.52 13.33 -0.86
N HIS A 40 -2.32 12.20 -1.57
CA HIS A 40 -1.18 11.99 -2.45
C HIS A 40 -1.65 11.48 -3.84
N PRO A 41 -1.03 11.94 -4.95
CA PRO A 41 -1.32 11.43 -6.29
C PRO A 41 -0.68 10.05 -6.48
N VAL A 42 -1.27 9.02 -5.87
CA VAL A 42 -0.80 7.64 -5.96
C VAL A 42 -1.68 6.88 -6.94
N LYS A 43 -1.11 6.44 -8.05
CA LYS A 43 -1.82 5.75 -9.13
C LYS A 43 -2.34 4.37 -8.70
N ASN A 44 -1.71 3.77 -7.69
CA ASN A 44 -2.11 2.47 -7.16
C ASN A 44 -1.57 2.20 -5.74
N ARG A 45 -2.13 1.18 -5.08
CA ARG A 45 -1.74 0.75 -3.73
C ARG A 45 -0.28 0.25 -3.64
N LYS A 46 0.28 -0.33 -4.71
CA LYS A 46 1.68 -0.79 -4.72
C LYS A 46 2.66 0.38 -4.63
N GLN A 47 2.30 1.51 -5.26
CA GLN A 47 3.08 2.73 -5.21
C GLN A 47 3.03 3.35 -3.81
N ALA A 48 1.87 3.36 -3.13
CA ALA A 48 1.79 3.78 -1.72
C ALA A 48 2.69 2.90 -0.82
N ILE A 49 2.67 1.58 -1.00
CA ILE A 49 3.57 0.67 -0.27
C ILE A 49 5.05 1.01 -0.55
N ALA A 50 5.40 1.27 -1.81
CA ALA A 50 6.76 1.62 -2.18
C ALA A 50 7.23 2.94 -1.55
N ILE A 51 6.36 3.95 -1.50
CA ILE A 51 6.65 5.23 -0.85
C ILE A 51 6.83 5.04 0.66
N GLY A 52 5.92 4.32 1.32
CA GLY A 52 6.03 4.01 2.75
C GLY A 52 7.32 3.25 3.11
N LEU A 53 7.68 2.23 2.33
CA LEU A 53 8.96 1.51 2.51
C LEU A 53 10.18 2.41 2.24
N SER A 54 10.07 3.36 1.32
CA SER A 54 11.16 4.32 1.03
C SER A 54 11.34 5.32 2.17
N LYS A 55 10.25 5.82 2.77
CA LYS A 55 10.30 6.67 3.98
C LYS A 55 10.90 5.91 5.16
N ALA A 56 10.50 4.65 5.35
CA ALA A 56 11.06 3.80 6.39
C ALA A 56 12.59 3.61 6.24
N ARG A 57 13.08 3.39 5.01
CA ARG A 57 14.53 3.33 4.74
C ARG A 57 15.24 4.65 5.09
N LYS A 58 14.65 5.79 4.72
CA LYS A 58 15.21 7.12 5.04
C LYS A 58 15.26 7.39 6.54
N ALA A 59 14.29 6.87 7.29
CA ALA A 59 14.24 6.96 8.75
C ALA A 59 15.21 5.99 9.46
N GLY A 60 16.09 5.29 8.73
CA GLY A 60 17.05 4.34 9.30
C GLY A 60 16.44 3.02 9.77
N ILE A 61 15.17 2.76 9.44
CA ILE A 61 14.55 1.48 9.78
C ILE A 61 15.10 0.42 8.83
N ASN A 62 15.58 -0.69 9.38
CA ASN A 62 16.05 -1.81 8.57
C ASN A 62 14.86 -2.45 7.84
N VAL A 63 14.72 -2.12 6.56
CA VAL A 63 13.67 -2.66 5.69
C VAL A 63 14.31 -3.65 4.71
N PRO A 64 13.85 -4.90 4.63
CA PRO A 64 14.44 -5.89 3.74
C PRO A 64 14.54 -5.34 2.32
N ALA A 65 15.72 -5.45 1.71
CA ALA A 65 15.96 -4.97 0.37
C ALA A 65 15.01 -5.70 -0.61
N LYS A 66 14.44 -4.96 -1.55
CA LYS A 66 13.66 -5.58 -2.62
C LYS A 66 14.60 -6.51 -3.40
N ARG A 67 14.29 -7.80 -3.49
CA ARG A 67 15.03 -8.74 -4.36
C ARG A 67 15.22 -8.06 -5.72
N ARG A 68 16.48 -7.84 -6.10
CA ARG A 68 16.86 -7.21 -7.36
C ARG A 68 16.26 -8.08 -8.46
N ARG A 69 15.21 -7.61 -9.14
CA ARG A 69 14.79 -8.26 -10.38
C ARG A 69 15.94 -8.03 -11.34
N SER A 70 16.62 -9.09 -11.76
CA SER A 70 17.50 -9.04 -12.92
C SER A 70 16.67 -8.38 -14.03
N ARG A 71 17.15 -7.23 -14.55
CA ARG A 71 16.59 -6.69 -15.78
C ARG A 71 16.94 -7.74 -16.82
N LYS A 72 15.94 -8.51 -17.27
CA LYS A 72 16.11 -9.33 -18.46
C LYS A 72 16.23 -8.30 -19.58
N SER A 73 17.45 -8.14 -20.08
CA SER A 73 17.74 -7.37 -21.28
C SER A 73 17.07 -8.02 -22.48
#